data_AF-A0A179G2G4-F1
#
_entry.id   AF-A0A179G2G4-F1
#
_cell.length_a   1.000
_cell.length_b   1.000
_cell.length_c   1.000
_cell.angle_alpha   90.00
_cell.angle_beta   90.00
_cell.angle_gamma   90.00
#
_symmetry.space_group_name_H-M   'P 1'
#
loop_
_entity.id
_entity.type
_entity.pdbx_description
1 polymer ?
#
loop_
_entity_poly.entity_id
_entity_poly.type
_entity_poly.pdbx_seq_one_letter_code
_entity_poly.pdbx_strand_id
1 'polypeptide(L)'
;MFHFFRTEAATHLAGVFDQEFCTMGLLQASNLHPAVWYACTALAAMYQRESIASNTAAEAEQQRFYVMALKQYDASIKSIVDLIGSSESDTKHEILLTSCLLFTAICCLQGCLTTALVHLRNGHRLYHQWKSEAQRKESQDHRPSSSLINAKALIALLSRLCTQAIDLRDSHWEEWDIGGPDLVEPSPEPFTSPADAYLEFEPICNAFMEVRHRRKSALEYGQVGPAEELRHAYQKVLAAWTTKFYHLKASRAFSSNEFEGMLILEARYLSFYIELNRDPGSEMHWDTFQPQFARIVSLAENVFQISGQTGPSNQQMPRTLATRAFSFSSSVMDSIFSVTRYCRHYATRHRALCLLQNCSVKDGICDTKLASGLAAGLMGVEERPGQMNCLLDGQPDCTCDGFYICGEHRITVLVGELVEDGKVALMAQTARDVRLGLPGTCVPVSW
;
A
#
# COMPACT_ATOMS: atom_id res chain seq x y z
N MET A 1 -24.99 12.92 5.02
CA MET A 1 -23.66 12.37 4.72
C MET A 1 -22.85 12.11 5.99
N PHE A 2 -22.64 13.09 6.89
CA PHE A 2 -21.89 12.81 8.14
C PHE A 2 -22.53 11.72 9.04
N HIS A 3 -23.86 11.62 9.10
CA HIS A 3 -24.52 10.50 9.78
C HIS A 3 -24.09 9.14 9.19
N PHE A 4 -24.15 9.00 7.86
CA PHE A 4 -23.66 7.82 7.14
C PHE A 4 -22.16 7.57 7.37
N PHE A 5 -21.34 8.62 7.48
CA PHE A 5 -19.94 8.47 7.86
C PHE A 5 -19.80 7.76 9.21
N ARG A 6 -20.52 8.26 10.22
CA ARG A 6 -20.48 7.74 11.59
C ARG A 6 -21.01 6.31 11.72
N THR A 7 -22.04 5.95 10.95
CA THR A 7 -22.71 4.66 11.10
C THR A 7 -22.16 3.57 10.20
N GLU A 8 -21.54 3.93 9.06
CA GLU A 8 -21.14 2.96 8.04
C GLU A 8 -19.78 3.27 7.39
N ALA A 9 -19.53 4.51 6.95
CA ALA A 9 -18.32 4.77 6.17
C ALA A 9 -17.04 4.65 7.01
N ALA A 10 -17.06 5.03 8.28
CA ALA A 10 -15.92 4.88 9.18
C ALA A 10 -15.53 3.42 9.39
N THR A 11 -16.51 2.52 9.48
CA THR A 11 -16.27 1.06 9.59
C THR A 11 -15.80 0.42 8.29
N HIS A 12 -16.17 0.98 7.14
CA HIS A 12 -15.62 0.54 5.86
C HIS A 12 -14.20 1.06 5.61
N LEU A 13 -13.92 2.28 6.10
CA LEU A 13 -12.61 2.90 6.02
C LEU A 13 -11.59 2.13 6.85
N ALA A 14 -11.98 1.73 8.07
CA ALA A 14 -11.17 0.91 8.94
C ALA A 14 -11.17 -0.55 8.47
N GLY A 15 -10.00 -1.18 8.47
CA GLY A 15 -9.89 -2.63 8.50
C GLY A 15 -9.25 -3.09 9.80
N VAL A 16 -8.38 -4.10 9.73
CA VAL A 16 -8.10 -4.93 10.91
C VAL A 16 -7.29 -4.20 11.97
N PHE A 17 -6.45 -3.22 11.58
CA PHE A 17 -5.48 -2.59 12.48
C PHE A 17 -5.83 -1.15 12.89
N ASP A 18 -6.79 -0.52 12.22
CA ASP A 18 -7.07 0.92 12.30
C ASP A 18 -8.51 1.24 12.76
N GLN A 19 -9.20 0.26 13.35
CA GLN A 19 -10.55 0.41 13.90
C GLN A 19 -10.68 1.62 14.83
N GLU A 20 -9.80 1.74 15.83
CA GLU A 20 -9.85 2.83 16.81
C GLU A 20 -9.63 4.20 16.14
N PHE A 21 -8.67 4.27 15.21
CA PHE A 21 -8.38 5.49 14.46
C PHE A 21 -9.60 5.95 13.64
N CYS A 22 -10.20 5.07 12.86
CA CYS A 22 -11.31 5.45 11.98
C CYS A 22 -12.63 5.65 12.72
N THR A 23 -12.97 4.77 13.67
CA THR A 23 -14.29 4.77 14.31
C THR A 23 -14.39 5.67 15.54
N MET A 24 -13.25 6.01 16.16
CA MET A 24 -13.22 6.92 17.32
C MET A 24 -12.44 8.19 16.99
N GLY A 25 -11.18 8.07 16.55
CA GLY A 25 -10.29 9.22 16.31
C GLY A 25 -10.84 10.21 15.29
N LEU A 26 -11.24 9.74 14.10
CA LEU A 26 -11.81 10.61 13.07
C LEU A 26 -13.13 11.27 13.51
N LEU A 27 -13.94 10.58 14.32
CA LEU A 27 -15.20 11.14 14.81
C LEU A 27 -14.95 12.25 15.84
N GLN A 28 -14.01 12.03 16.76
CA GLN A 28 -13.59 13.05 17.73
C GLN A 28 -12.99 14.26 17.03
N ALA A 29 -12.07 14.04 16.09
CA ALA A 29 -11.47 15.10 15.29
C ALA A 29 -12.50 15.88 14.47
N SER A 30 -13.49 15.19 13.89
CA SER A 30 -14.59 15.84 13.15
C SER A 30 -15.49 16.70 14.04
N ASN A 31 -15.66 16.36 15.32
CA ASN A 31 -16.44 17.19 16.25
C ASN A 31 -15.70 18.47 16.64
N LEU A 32 -14.37 18.47 16.62
CA LEU A 32 -13.54 19.59 17.06
C LEU A 32 -13.08 20.48 15.90
N HIS A 33 -12.90 19.92 14.70
CA HIS A 33 -12.29 20.62 13.58
C HIS A 33 -13.13 20.54 12.29
N PRO A 34 -13.64 21.68 11.78
CA PRO A 34 -14.45 21.72 10.56
C PRO A 34 -13.76 21.09 9.34
N ALA A 35 -12.44 21.29 9.20
CA ALA A 35 -11.66 20.72 8.10
C ALA A 35 -11.83 19.19 8.00
N VAL A 36 -11.69 18.48 9.13
CA VAL A 36 -11.81 17.02 9.19
C VAL A 36 -13.27 16.60 8.96
N TRP A 37 -14.23 17.34 9.51
CA TRP A 37 -15.66 17.08 9.31
C TRP A 37 -16.05 17.15 7.83
N TYR A 38 -15.61 18.20 7.13
CA TYR A 38 -15.86 18.39 5.70
C TYR A 38 -15.21 17.27 4.88
N ALA A 39 -13.96 16.89 5.18
CA ALA A 39 -13.27 15.79 4.51
C ALA A 39 -13.97 14.43 4.72
N CYS A 40 -14.37 14.10 5.95
CA CYS A 40 -15.13 12.89 6.24
C CYS A 40 -16.49 12.86 5.51
N THR A 41 -17.14 14.02 5.40
CA THR A 41 -18.41 14.16 4.68
C THR A 41 -18.24 13.99 3.17
N ALA A 42 -17.14 14.52 2.61
CA ALA A 42 -16.77 14.31 1.21
C ALA A 42 -16.51 12.82 0.92
N LEU A 43 -15.74 12.16 1.78
CA LEU A 43 -15.43 10.74 1.69
C LEU A 43 -16.69 9.86 1.78
N ALA A 44 -17.60 10.17 2.70
CA ALA A 44 -18.90 9.51 2.80
C ALA A 44 -19.74 9.62 1.52
N ALA A 45 -19.72 10.78 0.85
CA ALA A 45 -20.40 10.95 -0.43
C ALA A 45 -19.73 10.11 -1.54
N MET A 46 -18.40 9.99 -1.54
CA MET A 46 -17.69 9.11 -2.47
C MET A 46 -18.01 7.62 -2.25
N TYR A 47 -18.11 7.17 -1.00
CA TYR A 47 -18.56 5.79 -0.73
C TYR A 47 -19.97 5.52 -1.25
N GLN A 48 -20.89 6.48 -1.07
CA GLN A 48 -22.24 6.38 -1.63
C GLN A 48 -22.21 6.26 -3.16
N ARG A 49 -21.38 7.05 -3.83
CA ARG A 49 -21.17 6.94 -5.28
C ARG A 49 -20.71 5.54 -5.70
N GLU A 50 -19.72 4.97 -5.02
CA GLU A 50 -19.19 3.63 -5.33
C GLU A 50 -20.18 2.49 -5.05
N SER A 51 -21.08 2.69 -4.08
CA SER A 51 -22.11 1.70 -3.75
C SER A 51 -23.19 1.55 -4.84
N ILE A 52 -23.33 2.55 -5.70
CA ILE A 52 -24.34 2.57 -6.76
C ILE A 52 -23.84 1.75 -7.95
N ALA A 53 -24.62 0.75 -8.36
CA ALA A 53 -24.32 -0.06 -9.53
C ALA A 53 -24.29 0.78 -10.82
N SER A 54 -23.27 0.56 -11.67
CA SER A 54 -23.14 1.22 -12.97
C SER A 54 -24.24 0.75 -13.93
N ASN A 55 -25.31 1.54 -14.04
CA ASN A 55 -26.34 1.44 -15.09
C ASN A 55 -26.82 2.84 -15.47
N THR A 56 -27.47 2.99 -16.63
CA THR A 56 -27.83 4.31 -17.18
C THR A 56 -28.78 5.12 -16.30
N ALA A 57 -29.63 4.47 -15.49
CA ALA A 57 -30.51 5.14 -14.54
C ALA A 57 -29.78 5.65 -13.27
N ALA A 58 -28.60 5.09 -12.97
CA ALA A 58 -27.79 5.41 -11.81
C ALA A 58 -26.82 6.59 -12.01
N GLU A 59 -26.57 7.00 -13.26
CA GLU A 59 -25.58 8.03 -13.59
C GLU A 59 -25.88 9.39 -12.93
N ALA A 60 -27.17 9.80 -12.91
CA ALA A 60 -27.58 11.07 -12.30
C ALA A 60 -27.32 11.09 -10.78
N GLU A 61 -27.54 9.95 -10.11
CA GLU A 61 -27.35 9.83 -8.66
C GLU A 61 -25.86 9.75 -8.31
N GLN A 62 -25.06 9.00 -9.09
CA GLN A 62 -23.60 9.00 -8.97
C GLN A 62 -23.02 10.40 -9.16
N GLN A 63 -23.52 11.14 -10.16
CA GLN A 63 -23.11 12.52 -10.40
C GLN A 63 -23.50 13.45 -9.25
N ARG A 64 -24.68 13.25 -8.64
CA ARG A 64 -25.13 14.01 -7.47
C ARG A 64 -24.18 13.82 -6.28
N PHE A 65 -23.80 12.58 -5.98
CA PHE A 65 -22.85 12.29 -4.91
C PHE A 65 -21.45 12.82 -5.21
N TYR A 66 -21.00 12.75 -6.47
CA TYR A 66 -19.74 13.34 -6.91
C TYR A 66 -19.70 14.85 -6.67
N VAL A 67 -20.71 15.58 -7.14
CA VAL A 67 -20.82 17.04 -6.93
C VAL A 67 -20.89 17.39 -5.44
N MET A 68 -21.61 16.60 -4.64
CA MET A 68 -21.65 16.77 -3.19
C MET A 68 -20.26 16.58 -2.57
N ALA A 69 -19.52 15.55 -2.98
CA ALA A 69 -18.17 15.28 -2.49
C ALA A 69 -17.23 16.45 -2.79
N LEU A 70 -17.24 16.98 -4.02
CA LEU A 70 -16.40 18.13 -4.40
C LEU A 70 -16.69 19.38 -3.56
N LYS A 71 -17.97 19.70 -3.33
CA LYS A 71 -18.35 20.85 -2.50
C LYS A 71 -17.80 20.75 -1.07
N GLN A 72 -17.83 19.54 -0.49
CA GLN A 72 -17.33 19.29 0.85
C GLN A 72 -15.80 19.25 0.88
N TYR A 73 -15.17 18.67 -0.14
CA TYR A 73 -13.73 18.70 -0.33
C TYR A 73 -13.19 20.14 -0.39
N ASP A 74 -13.82 21.02 -1.19
CA ASP A 74 -13.46 22.44 -1.28
C ASP A 74 -13.65 23.19 0.05
N ALA A 75 -14.74 22.88 0.78
CA ALA A 75 -14.99 23.46 2.10
C ALA A 75 -13.94 23.02 3.14
N SER A 76 -13.46 21.78 3.04
CA SER A 76 -12.36 21.27 3.86
C SER A 76 -11.07 22.04 3.57
N ILE A 77 -10.71 22.20 2.29
CA ILE A 77 -9.53 22.99 1.88
C ILE A 77 -9.60 24.42 2.41
N LYS A 78 -10.75 25.11 2.28
CA LYS A 78 -10.92 26.46 2.83
C LYS A 78 -10.67 26.49 4.35
N SER A 79 -11.25 25.53 5.08
CA SER A 79 -11.06 25.42 6.53
C SER A 79 -9.59 25.15 6.91
N ILE A 80 -8.85 24.40 6.08
CA ILE A 80 -7.42 24.17 6.26
C ILE A 80 -6.62 25.45 6.02
N VAL A 81 -6.94 26.21 4.98
CA VAL A 81 -6.27 27.49 4.68
C VAL A 81 -6.47 28.47 5.84
N ASP A 82 -7.67 28.55 6.38
CA ASP A 82 -7.98 29.39 7.55
C ASP A 82 -7.19 28.93 8.80
N LEU A 83 -7.09 27.61 9.03
CA LEU A 83 -6.29 27.03 10.11
C LEU A 83 -4.78 27.29 9.94
N ILE A 84 -4.29 27.33 8.70
CA ILE A 84 -2.89 27.67 8.42
C ILE A 84 -2.61 29.12 8.80
N GLY A 85 -3.55 30.03 8.53
CA GLY A 85 -3.45 31.45 8.85
C GLY A 85 -3.65 31.83 10.32
N SER A 86 -4.17 30.93 11.16
CA SER A 86 -4.34 31.17 12.61
C SER A 86 -3.05 30.88 13.42
N SER A 87 -3.00 31.42 14.65
CA SER A 87 -1.90 31.20 15.60
C SER A 87 -1.62 29.72 15.83
N GLU A 88 -0.38 29.38 16.22
CA GLU A 88 0.02 28.00 16.51
C GLU A 88 -0.97 27.30 17.47
N SER A 89 -1.41 26.11 17.06
CA SER A 89 -2.22 25.19 17.85
C SER A 89 -1.49 23.85 17.88
N ASP A 90 -1.43 23.23 19.06
CA ASP A 90 -0.71 21.97 19.25
C ASP A 90 -1.25 20.82 18.37
N THR A 91 -2.51 20.88 17.95
CA THR A 91 -3.18 19.85 17.12
C THR A 91 -3.14 20.14 15.62
N LYS A 92 -2.56 21.27 15.19
CA LYS A 92 -2.53 21.71 13.78
C LYS A 92 -1.91 20.64 12.86
N HIS A 93 -0.80 20.04 13.28
CA HIS A 93 -0.12 18.99 12.50
C HIS A 93 -0.99 17.74 12.33
N GLU A 94 -1.64 17.28 13.40
CA GLU A 94 -2.52 16.10 13.37
C GLU A 94 -3.71 16.32 12.42
N ILE A 95 -4.30 17.52 12.42
CA ILE A 95 -5.41 17.89 11.52
C ILE A 95 -4.95 17.90 10.07
N LEU A 96 -3.79 18.50 9.79
CA LEU A 96 -3.25 18.57 8.43
C LEU A 96 -2.92 17.18 7.88
N LEU A 97 -2.24 16.34 8.67
CA LEU A 97 -1.91 14.96 8.28
C LEU A 97 -3.17 14.11 8.06
N THR A 98 -4.14 14.22 8.95
CA THR A 98 -5.45 13.55 8.80
C THR A 98 -6.18 14.00 7.55
N SER A 99 -6.12 15.30 7.24
CA SER A 99 -6.74 15.84 6.03
C SER A 99 -6.04 15.34 4.75
N CYS A 100 -4.70 15.30 4.73
CA CYS A 100 -3.94 14.71 3.62
C CYS A 100 -4.31 13.24 3.41
N LEU A 101 -4.44 12.47 4.48
CA LEU A 101 -4.85 11.06 4.43
C LEU A 101 -6.26 10.92 3.82
N LEU A 102 -7.24 11.69 4.32
CA LEU A 102 -8.62 11.67 3.81
C LEU A 102 -8.73 12.15 2.35
N PHE A 103 -7.97 13.18 1.96
CA PHE A 103 -7.93 13.65 0.58
C PHE A 103 -7.30 12.62 -0.35
N THR A 104 -6.26 11.92 0.10
CA THR A 104 -5.68 10.79 -0.65
C THR A 104 -6.76 9.74 -0.93
N ALA A 105 -7.54 9.34 0.07
CA ALA A 105 -8.64 8.37 -0.11
C ALA A 105 -9.72 8.88 -1.08
N ILE A 106 -10.13 10.15 -0.95
CA ILE A 106 -11.13 10.76 -1.84
C ILE A 106 -10.62 10.73 -3.30
N CYS A 107 -9.37 11.12 -3.54
CA CYS A 107 -8.78 11.09 -4.88
C CYS A 107 -8.64 9.66 -5.43
N CYS A 108 -8.25 8.68 -4.61
CA CYS A 108 -8.24 7.27 -5.00
C CYS A 108 -9.64 6.78 -5.41
N LEU A 109 -10.68 7.14 -4.66
CA LEU A 109 -12.07 6.82 -5.01
C LEU A 109 -12.56 7.54 -6.27
N GLN A 110 -11.99 8.70 -6.60
CA GLN A 110 -12.28 9.42 -7.84
C GLN A 110 -11.57 8.82 -9.05
N GLY A 111 -10.50 8.03 -8.85
CA GLY A 111 -9.59 7.59 -9.91
C GLY A 111 -8.48 8.60 -10.24
N CYS A 112 -8.39 9.71 -9.48
CA CYS A 112 -7.41 10.79 -9.67
C CYS A 112 -6.10 10.47 -8.93
N LEU A 113 -5.38 9.46 -9.43
CA LEU A 113 -4.17 8.94 -8.80
C LEU A 113 -3.06 10.00 -8.66
N THR A 114 -2.88 10.86 -9.67
CA THR A 114 -1.89 11.95 -9.64
C THR A 114 -2.12 12.90 -8.47
N THR A 115 -3.37 13.32 -8.24
CA THR A 115 -3.71 14.19 -7.10
C THR A 115 -3.60 13.46 -5.77
N ALA A 116 -3.93 12.17 -5.72
CA ALA A 116 -3.74 11.35 -4.53
C ALA A 116 -2.25 11.31 -4.12
N LEU A 117 -1.34 11.13 -5.08
CA LEU A 117 0.10 11.17 -4.85
C LEU A 117 0.55 12.54 -4.34
N VAL A 118 0.01 13.66 -4.86
CA VAL A 118 0.33 15.00 -4.34
C VAL A 118 -0.05 15.15 -2.86
N HIS A 119 -1.23 14.68 -2.45
CA HIS A 119 -1.65 14.72 -1.04
C HIS A 119 -0.77 13.85 -0.16
N LEU A 120 -0.44 12.65 -0.62
CA LEU A 120 0.46 11.74 0.08
C LEU A 120 1.86 12.36 0.23
N ARG A 121 2.39 13.01 -0.81
CA ARG A 121 3.70 13.70 -0.78
C ARG A 121 3.72 14.79 0.28
N ASN A 122 2.69 15.63 0.28
CA ASN A 122 2.58 16.73 1.21
C ASN A 122 2.39 16.23 2.65
N GLY A 123 1.61 15.17 2.85
CA GLY A 123 1.46 14.51 4.15
C GLY A 123 2.77 13.92 4.66
N HIS A 124 3.52 13.22 3.80
CA HIS A 124 4.85 12.70 4.14
C HIS A 124 5.80 13.84 4.54
N ARG A 125 5.79 14.96 3.81
CA ARG A 125 6.61 16.15 4.13
C ARG A 125 6.27 16.76 5.48
N LEU A 126 4.99 16.97 5.74
CA LEU A 126 4.51 17.52 7.00
C LEU A 126 4.87 16.62 8.19
N TYR A 127 4.85 15.30 8.00
CA TYR A 127 5.23 14.35 9.03
C TYR A 127 6.70 14.51 9.46
N HIS A 128 7.63 14.57 8.50
CA HIS A 128 9.06 14.73 8.81
C HIS A 128 9.37 16.08 9.45
N GLN A 129 8.72 17.15 8.97
CA GLN A 129 8.82 18.48 9.59
C GLN A 129 8.38 18.42 11.05
N TRP A 130 7.18 17.87 11.31
CA TRP A 130 6.63 17.73 12.66
C TRP A 130 7.51 16.86 13.56
N LYS A 131 8.00 15.72 13.08
CA LYS A 131 8.91 14.84 13.84
C LYS A 131 10.16 15.60 14.28
N SER A 132 10.77 16.37 13.37
CA SER A 132 11.97 17.16 13.68
C SER A 132 11.71 18.28 14.69
N GLU A 133 10.52 18.89 14.66
CA GLU A 133 10.09 19.92 15.60
C GLU A 133 9.76 19.34 16.98
N ALA A 134 9.10 18.19 17.02
CA ALA A 134 8.76 17.48 18.25
C ALA A 134 10.03 17.06 19.02
N GLN A 135 11.03 16.50 18.33
CA GLN A 135 12.33 16.15 18.92
C GLN A 135 13.07 17.37 19.51
N ARG A 136 12.96 18.54 18.85
CA ARG A 136 13.51 19.80 19.39
C ARG A 136 12.76 20.29 20.63
N LYS A 137 11.43 20.13 20.66
CA LYS A 137 10.57 20.55 21.78
C LYS A 137 10.67 19.63 23.01
N GLU A 138 10.80 18.31 22.83
CA GLU A 138 11.03 17.35 23.94
C GLU A 138 12.34 17.62 24.69
N SER A 139 13.32 18.22 24.01
CA SER A 139 14.58 18.65 24.62
C SER A 139 14.44 19.92 25.48
N GLN A 140 13.28 20.60 25.43
CA GLN A 140 13.08 21.93 26.03
C GLN A 140 11.87 22.03 26.98
N ASP A 141 10.84 21.18 26.87
CA ASP A 141 9.63 21.28 27.72
C ASP A 141 8.98 19.90 28.01
N HIS A 142 8.61 19.65 29.27
CA HIS A 142 8.02 18.37 29.74
C HIS A 142 6.48 18.38 29.78
N ARG A 143 5.82 19.30 29.07
CA ARG A 143 4.35 19.35 29.05
C ARG A 143 3.79 18.23 28.18
N PRO A 144 2.82 17.45 28.67
CA PRO A 144 2.14 16.47 27.84
C PRO A 144 1.31 17.18 26.76
N SER A 145 1.70 17.00 25.50
CA SER A 145 0.94 17.47 24.33
C SER A 145 -0.42 16.81 24.33
N SER A 146 -1.51 17.57 24.20
CA SER A 146 -2.83 16.97 23.97
C SER A 146 -2.89 16.40 22.56
N SER A 147 -2.69 15.10 22.42
CA SER A 147 -2.86 14.40 21.15
C SER A 147 -4.34 14.16 20.90
N LEU A 148 -4.85 14.69 19.79
CA LEU A 148 -6.23 14.54 19.34
C LEU A 148 -6.44 13.17 18.67
N ILE A 149 -5.40 12.65 18.01
CA ILE A 149 -5.46 11.43 17.22
C ILE A 149 -4.20 10.58 17.47
N ASN A 150 -4.35 9.26 17.51
CA ASN A 150 -3.22 8.33 17.67
C ASN A 150 -2.15 8.55 16.58
N ALA A 151 -1.07 9.25 16.94
CA ALA A 151 0.02 9.59 16.05
C ALA A 151 0.68 8.34 15.43
N LYS A 152 0.83 7.25 16.19
CA LYS A 152 1.40 5.99 15.67
C LYS A 152 0.55 5.43 14.54
N ALA A 153 -0.78 5.50 14.65
CA ALA A 153 -1.70 5.06 13.60
C ALA A 153 -1.57 5.92 12.33
N LEU A 154 -1.52 7.26 12.47
CA LEU A 154 -1.31 8.16 11.32
C LEU A 154 0.01 7.85 10.59
N ILE A 155 1.09 7.61 11.35
CA ILE A 155 2.40 7.30 10.81
C ILE A 155 2.36 5.96 10.06
N ALA A 156 1.83 4.91 10.69
CA ALA A 156 1.73 3.59 10.06
C ALA A 156 0.93 3.64 8.75
N LEU A 157 -0.19 4.38 8.74
CA LEU A 157 -1.01 4.56 7.53
C LEU A 157 -0.28 5.33 6.42
N LEU A 158 0.38 6.45 6.76
CA LEU A 158 1.17 7.22 5.80
C LEU A 158 2.37 6.43 5.26
N SER A 159 3.12 5.76 6.14
CA SER A 159 4.24 4.88 5.79
C SER A 159 3.80 3.79 4.81
N ARG A 160 2.66 3.16 5.07
CA ARG A 160 2.11 2.12 4.20
C ARG A 160 1.73 2.66 2.82
N LEU A 161 0.97 3.74 2.75
CA LEU A 161 0.58 4.37 1.47
C LEU A 161 1.80 4.84 0.68
N CYS A 162 2.81 5.35 1.40
CA CYS A 162 4.11 5.66 0.81
C CYS A 162 4.74 4.41 0.19
N THR A 163 4.84 3.30 0.92
CA THR A 163 5.40 2.06 0.37
C THR A 163 4.65 1.57 -0.87
N GLN A 164 3.32 1.66 -0.90
CA GLN A 164 2.52 1.28 -2.08
C GLN A 164 2.78 2.17 -3.30
N ALA A 165 2.97 3.47 -3.08
CA ALA A 165 3.18 4.43 -4.14
C ALA A 165 4.61 4.41 -4.71
N ILE A 166 5.54 3.64 -4.14
CA ILE A 166 6.98 3.83 -4.37
C ILE A 166 7.40 3.74 -5.83
N ASP A 167 6.80 2.83 -6.60
CA ASP A 167 7.11 2.64 -8.03
C ASP A 167 6.31 3.60 -8.95
N LEU A 168 5.41 4.41 -8.39
CA LEU A 168 4.57 5.37 -9.11
C LEU A 168 5.02 6.83 -8.92
N ARG A 169 6.08 7.06 -8.13
CA ARG A 169 6.58 8.41 -7.81
C ARG A 169 7.50 8.94 -8.90
N ASP A 170 7.49 10.25 -9.07
CA ASP A 170 8.43 10.98 -9.92
C ASP A 170 9.70 11.39 -9.13
N SER A 171 10.72 11.88 -9.86
CA SER A 171 11.97 12.36 -9.28
C SER A 171 11.79 13.58 -8.36
N HIS A 172 10.72 14.37 -8.54
CA HIS A 172 10.41 15.52 -7.68
C HIS A 172 9.91 15.10 -6.29
N TRP A 173 9.56 13.83 -6.09
CA TRP A 173 9.31 13.28 -4.76
C TRP A 173 10.56 13.30 -3.87
N GLU A 174 11.76 13.33 -4.46
CA GLU A 174 13.05 13.06 -3.78
C GLU A 174 13.79 14.32 -3.30
N GLU A 175 13.45 15.52 -3.80
CA GLU A 175 14.27 16.73 -3.63
C GLU A 175 14.41 17.26 -2.19
N TRP A 176 13.53 16.86 -1.27
CA TRP A 176 13.39 17.49 0.05
C TRP A 176 13.92 16.63 1.22
N ASP A 177 14.40 15.41 0.94
CA ASP A 177 14.84 14.46 1.97
C ASP A 177 16.31 14.04 1.81
N ILE A 178 17.22 14.98 2.09
CA ILE A 178 18.68 14.80 2.05
C ILE A 178 19.19 14.11 3.35
N GLY A 179 18.35 13.96 4.37
CA GLY A 179 18.61 13.11 5.52
C GLY A 179 18.06 11.72 5.27
N GLY A 180 18.90 10.75 4.89
CA GLY A 180 18.45 9.35 4.77
C GLY A 180 17.68 8.93 6.03
N PRO A 181 16.63 8.09 5.92
CA PRO A 181 15.82 7.75 7.08
C PRO A 181 16.70 7.09 8.14
N ASP A 182 16.60 7.59 9.37
CA ASP A 182 17.17 6.94 10.54
C ASP A 182 16.70 5.48 10.60
N LEU A 183 17.58 4.59 11.05
CA LEU A 183 17.17 3.25 11.41
C LEU A 183 16.02 3.35 12.43
N VAL A 184 14.85 2.83 12.07
CA VAL A 184 13.70 2.81 12.98
C VAL A 184 13.94 1.72 14.02
N GLU A 185 14.30 2.12 15.24
CA GLU A 185 14.54 1.18 16.32
C GLU A 185 13.21 0.60 16.85
N PRO A 186 13.10 -0.74 16.97
CA PRO A 186 11.91 -1.37 17.50
C PRO A 186 11.81 -1.12 19.02
N SER A 187 10.58 -0.98 19.53
CA SER A 187 10.34 -0.85 20.97
C SER A 187 10.81 -2.11 21.71
N PRO A 188 11.39 -1.99 22.92
CA PRO A 188 11.68 -3.15 23.75
C PRO A 188 10.41 -3.83 24.31
N GLU A 189 9.26 -3.15 24.26
CA GLU A 189 8.00 -3.66 24.81
C GLU A 189 7.44 -4.82 23.95
N PRO A 190 6.89 -5.88 24.59
CA PRO A 190 6.23 -6.97 23.87
C PRO A 190 4.92 -6.50 23.26
N PHE A 191 4.53 -7.10 22.12
CA PHE A 191 3.23 -6.84 21.52
C PHE A 191 2.11 -7.46 22.35
N THR A 192 1.02 -6.70 22.53
CA THR A 192 -0.20 -7.17 23.22
C THR A 192 -1.32 -7.49 22.24
N SER A 193 -1.27 -6.87 21.06
CA SER A 193 -2.25 -7.02 19.98
C SER A 193 -1.57 -7.11 18.60
N PRO A 194 -2.26 -7.65 17.58
CA PRO A 194 -1.79 -7.55 16.19
C PRO A 194 -1.63 -6.09 15.72
N ALA A 195 -2.45 -5.17 16.23
CA ALA A 195 -2.34 -3.76 15.91
C ALA A 195 -1.01 -3.16 16.40
N ASP A 196 -0.53 -3.54 17.59
CA ASP A 196 0.77 -3.08 18.10
C ASP A 196 1.91 -3.51 17.16
N ALA A 197 1.87 -4.78 16.72
CA ALA A 197 2.84 -5.33 15.79
C ALA A 197 2.82 -4.59 14.44
N TYR A 198 1.61 -4.29 13.94
CA TYR A 198 1.39 -3.53 12.71
C TYR A 198 1.94 -2.09 12.79
N LEU A 199 1.62 -1.37 13.87
CA LEU A 199 2.02 0.03 14.07
C LEU A 199 3.54 0.18 14.13
N GLU A 200 4.26 -0.82 14.65
CA GLU A 200 5.72 -0.83 14.64
C GLU A 200 6.30 -1.29 13.28
N PHE A 201 5.62 -2.22 12.59
CA PHE A 201 6.11 -2.83 11.34
C PHE A 201 6.13 -1.85 10.15
N GLU A 202 5.04 -1.12 9.92
CA GLU A 202 4.91 -0.30 8.70
C GLU A 202 5.99 0.78 8.56
N PRO A 203 6.36 1.54 9.62
CA PRO A 203 7.45 2.51 9.53
C PRO A 203 8.82 1.87 9.22
N ILE A 204 9.09 0.67 9.77
CA ILE A 204 10.32 -0.09 9.49
C ILE A 204 10.38 -0.47 8.00
N CYS A 205 9.29 -1.01 7.47
CA CYS A 205 9.22 -1.39 6.06
C CYS A 205 9.33 -0.18 5.14
N ASN A 206 8.61 0.89 5.44
CA ASN A 206 8.69 2.12 4.67
C ASN A 206 10.12 2.67 4.63
N ALA A 207 10.77 2.81 5.77
CA ALA A 207 12.13 3.36 5.86
C ALA A 207 13.14 2.56 4.99
N PHE A 208 13.07 1.23 5.01
CA PHE A 208 13.92 0.40 4.12
C PHE A 208 13.60 0.61 2.64
N MET A 209 12.31 0.64 2.29
CA MET A 209 11.88 0.80 0.90
C MET A 209 12.28 2.16 0.33
N GLU A 210 12.17 3.24 1.12
CA GLU A 210 12.63 4.57 0.74
C GLU A 210 14.15 4.58 0.44
N VAL A 211 14.97 3.93 1.27
CA VAL A 211 16.42 3.85 1.02
C VAL A 211 16.73 3.06 -0.24
N ARG A 212 16.06 1.92 -0.43
CA ARG A 212 16.20 1.12 -1.64
C ARG A 212 15.88 1.93 -2.89
N HIS A 213 14.78 2.67 -2.87
CA HIS A 213 14.35 3.49 -4.01
C HIS A 213 15.35 4.60 -4.32
N ARG A 214 15.75 5.40 -3.32
CA ARG A 214 16.78 6.45 -3.50
C ARG A 214 18.08 5.91 -4.04
N ARG A 215 18.48 4.70 -3.62
CA ARG A 215 19.70 4.06 -4.14
C ARG A 215 19.55 3.65 -5.59
N LYS A 216 18.39 3.15 -6.02
CA LYS A 216 18.13 2.86 -7.43
C LYS A 216 18.33 4.14 -8.26
N SER A 217 17.70 5.25 -7.83
CA SER A 217 17.88 6.57 -8.45
C SER A 217 19.36 7.01 -8.43
N ALA A 218 20.04 6.91 -7.29
CA ALA A 218 21.45 7.32 -7.15
C ALA A 218 22.42 6.49 -8.00
N LEU A 219 22.17 5.19 -8.19
CA LEU A 219 22.96 4.32 -9.07
C LEU A 219 22.76 4.69 -10.54
N GLU A 220 21.54 5.08 -10.94
CA GLU A 220 21.27 5.63 -12.27
C GLU A 220 22.07 6.93 -12.52
N TYR A 221 22.37 7.69 -11.46
CA TYR A 221 23.24 8.89 -11.49
C TYR A 221 24.71 8.65 -11.11
N GLY A 222 25.16 7.39 -10.99
CA GLY A 222 26.58 7.04 -10.81
C GLY A 222 27.14 7.21 -9.39
N GLN A 223 26.31 7.26 -8.34
CA GLN A 223 26.73 7.35 -6.94
C GLN A 223 26.68 5.98 -6.23
N VAL A 224 27.66 5.67 -5.37
CA VAL A 224 27.74 4.42 -4.60
C VAL A 224 27.74 4.72 -3.10
N GLY A 225 26.78 4.16 -2.35
CA GLY A 225 26.68 4.24 -0.88
C GLY A 225 26.86 2.88 -0.17
N PRO A 226 26.98 2.85 1.18
CA PRO A 226 27.24 1.66 2.00
C PRO A 226 26.01 0.74 2.09
N ALA A 227 25.74 0.07 0.98
CA ALA A 227 24.64 -0.85 0.73
C ALA A 227 24.42 -1.94 1.78
N GLU A 228 25.53 -2.51 2.24
CA GLU A 228 25.53 -3.80 2.90
C GLU A 228 25.36 -3.65 4.41
N GLU A 229 26.02 -2.65 5.01
CA GLU A 229 25.90 -2.34 6.44
C GLU A 229 24.45 -1.96 6.82
N LEU A 230 23.78 -1.18 5.98
CA LEU A 230 22.38 -0.80 6.22
C LEU A 230 21.44 -2.00 6.11
N ARG A 231 21.63 -2.87 5.11
CA ARG A 231 20.86 -4.11 5.00
C ARG A 231 21.01 -4.98 6.25
N HIS A 232 22.25 -5.13 6.75
CA HIS A 232 22.52 -5.85 8.00
C HIS A 232 21.84 -5.20 9.22
N ALA A 233 21.77 -3.87 9.28
CA ALA A 233 21.05 -3.17 10.34
C ALA A 233 19.54 -3.48 10.32
N TYR A 234 18.90 -3.41 9.15
CA TYR A 234 17.49 -3.77 9.00
C TYR A 234 17.22 -5.26 9.26
N GLN A 235 18.17 -6.16 8.97
CA GLN A 235 18.04 -7.58 9.33
C GLN A 235 17.97 -7.77 10.85
N LYS A 236 18.75 -7.01 11.63
CA LYS A 236 18.68 -7.03 13.09
C LYS A 236 17.34 -6.48 13.60
N VAL A 237 16.88 -5.37 13.05
CA VAL A 237 15.57 -4.77 13.38
C VAL A 237 14.44 -5.76 13.08
N LEU A 238 14.45 -6.38 11.90
CA LEU A 238 13.44 -7.37 11.52
C LEU A 238 13.49 -8.59 12.44
N ALA A 239 14.67 -9.07 12.83
CA ALA A 239 14.81 -10.19 13.77
C ALA A 239 14.22 -9.86 15.16
N ALA A 240 14.44 -8.65 15.66
CA ALA A 240 13.85 -8.19 16.92
C ALA A 240 12.32 -8.13 16.84
N TRP A 241 11.77 -7.53 15.78
CA TRP A 241 10.32 -7.50 15.53
C TRP A 241 9.74 -8.91 15.43
N THR A 242 10.40 -9.79 14.68
CA THR A 242 9.97 -11.19 14.44
C THR A 242 9.90 -11.97 15.74
N THR A 243 10.86 -11.77 16.65
CA THR A 243 10.87 -12.41 17.98
C THR A 243 9.62 -12.03 18.78
N LYS A 244 9.27 -10.74 18.81
CA LYS A 244 8.06 -10.25 19.48
C LYS A 244 6.78 -10.78 18.82
N PHE A 245 6.73 -10.83 17.49
CA PHE A 245 5.59 -11.34 16.73
C PHE A 245 5.31 -12.82 17.04
N TYR A 246 6.35 -13.68 17.05
CA TYR A 246 6.17 -15.10 17.40
C TYR A 246 5.80 -15.30 18.86
N HIS A 247 6.31 -14.47 19.78
CA HIS A 247 5.88 -14.49 21.17
C HIS A 247 4.38 -14.17 21.29
N LEU A 248 3.90 -13.10 20.63
CA LEU A 248 2.48 -12.77 20.58
C LEU A 248 1.67 -13.96 20.03
N LYS A 249 2.09 -14.52 18.89
CA LYS A 249 1.43 -15.65 18.22
C LYS A 249 1.29 -16.89 19.11
N ALA A 250 2.25 -17.14 20.00
CA ALA A 250 2.23 -18.26 20.93
C ALA A 250 1.50 -17.96 22.25
N SER A 251 1.28 -16.69 22.59
CA SER A 251 0.83 -16.28 23.93
C SER A 251 -0.65 -16.54 24.23
N ARG A 252 -1.52 -16.48 23.22
CA ARG A 252 -2.97 -16.58 23.41
C ARG A 252 -3.72 -17.06 22.17
N ALA A 253 -4.99 -17.42 22.37
CA ALA A 253 -5.95 -17.54 21.27
C ALA A 253 -6.41 -16.15 20.81
N PHE A 254 -6.72 -16.04 19.52
CA PHE A 254 -7.14 -14.79 18.88
C PHE A 254 -8.61 -14.86 18.49
N SER A 255 -9.30 -13.72 18.53
CA SER A 255 -10.59 -13.57 17.86
C SER A 255 -10.46 -13.73 16.34
N SER A 256 -11.57 -13.90 15.62
CA SER A 256 -11.53 -14.05 14.15
C SER A 256 -10.83 -12.88 13.45
N ASN A 257 -11.12 -11.64 13.87
CA ASN A 257 -10.53 -10.43 13.28
C ASN A 257 -9.03 -10.32 13.62
N GLU A 258 -8.65 -10.60 14.87
CA GLU A 258 -7.24 -10.62 15.25
C GLU A 258 -6.47 -11.71 14.50
N PHE A 259 -7.09 -12.86 14.27
CA PHE A 259 -6.49 -13.95 13.52
C PHE A 259 -6.26 -13.57 12.06
N GLU A 260 -7.24 -12.92 11.41
CA GLU A 260 -7.06 -12.32 10.08
C GLU A 260 -5.87 -11.36 10.04
N GLY A 261 -5.77 -10.46 11.03
CA GLY A 261 -4.63 -9.55 11.17
C GLY A 261 -3.29 -10.25 11.33
N MET A 262 -3.23 -11.35 12.09
CA MET A 262 -2.02 -12.16 12.22
C MET A 262 -1.59 -12.80 10.89
N LEU A 263 -2.54 -13.25 10.06
CA LEU A 263 -2.25 -13.80 8.74
C LEU A 263 -1.73 -12.73 7.77
N ILE A 264 -2.35 -11.55 7.77
CA ILE A 264 -1.91 -10.40 6.96
C ILE A 264 -0.50 -10.00 7.36
N LEU A 265 -0.22 -9.85 8.66
CA LEU A 265 1.12 -9.50 9.15
C LEU A 265 2.18 -10.54 8.80
N GLU A 266 1.85 -11.83 8.89
CA GLU A 266 2.79 -12.89 8.49
C GLU A 266 3.10 -12.81 6.98
N ALA A 267 2.12 -12.54 6.13
CA ALA A 267 2.33 -12.38 4.69
C ALA A 267 3.19 -11.14 4.39
N ARG A 268 2.92 -10.02 5.05
CA ARG A 268 3.70 -8.77 4.94
C ARG A 268 5.14 -8.97 5.41
N TYR A 269 5.33 -9.62 6.56
CA TYR A 269 6.63 -10.02 7.08
C TYR A 269 7.42 -10.85 6.06
N LEU A 270 6.80 -11.88 5.47
CA LEU A 270 7.47 -12.73 4.49
C LEU A 270 7.86 -11.94 3.24
N SER A 271 7.01 -11.06 2.73
CA SER A 271 7.34 -10.17 1.60
C SER A 271 8.56 -9.31 1.93
N PHE A 272 8.58 -8.70 3.11
CA PHE A 272 9.70 -7.85 3.54
C PHE A 272 10.99 -8.66 3.78
N TYR A 273 10.88 -9.85 4.37
CA TYR A 273 11.99 -10.77 4.57
C TYR A 273 12.66 -11.15 3.24
N ILE A 274 11.87 -11.44 2.21
CA ILE A 274 12.40 -11.75 0.87
C ILE A 274 13.15 -10.55 0.32
N GLU A 275 12.55 -9.36 0.33
CA GLU A 275 13.18 -8.14 -0.19
C GLU A 275 14.48 -7.77 0.53
N LEU A 276 14.55 -8.05 1.83
CA LEU A 276 15.71 -7.74 2.64
C LEU A 276 16.86 -8.73 2.40
N ASN A 277 16.57 -10.01 2.14
CA ASN A 277 17.56 -11.08 2.04
C ASN A 277 17.89 -11.51 0.61
N ARG A 278 17.18 -11.01 -0.40
CA ARG A 278 17.51 -11.29 -1.80
C ARG A 278 18.82 -10.63 -2.22
N ASP A 279 19.37 -11.16 -3.30
CA ASP A 279 20.51 -10.58 -4.00
C ASP A 279 19.94 -9.57 -5.02
N PRO A 280 20.26 -8.28 -4.90
CA PRO A 280 19.80 -7.28 -5.85
C PRO A 280 20.33 -7.49 -7.27
N GLY A 281 21.44 -8.22 -7.44
CA GLY A 281 22.09 -8.45 -8.74
C GLY A 281 21.57 -9.67 -9.51
N SER A 282 20.67 -10.46 -8.95
CA SER A 282 20.25 -11.73 -9.55
C SER A 282 18.73 -11.94 -9.52
N GLU A 283 18.11 -11.87 -10.70
CA GLU A 283 16.72 -12.29 -10.91
C GLU A 283 16.50 -13.79 -10.73
N MET A 284 17.57 -14.58 -10.60
CA MET A 284 17.47 -16.01 -10.35
C MET A 284 17.40 -16.30 -8.85
N HIS A 285 17.90 -15.39 -8.01
CA HIS A 285 17.94 -15.60 -6.57
C HIS A 285 16.55 -15.62 -5.92
N TRP A 286 15.50 -15.16 -6.60
CA TRP A 286 14.11 -15.30 -6.13
C TRP A 286 13.71 -16.76 -5.85
N ASP A 287 14.32 -17.74 -6.53
CA ASP A 287 13.97 -19.15 -6.39
C ASP A 287 14.26 -19.72 -5.00
N THR A 288 15.25 -19.17 -4.28
CA THR A 288 15.59 -19.60 -2.92
C THR A 288 14.46 -19.30 -1.93
N PHE A 289 13.55 -18.39 -2.30
CA PHE A 289 12.41 -17.98 -1.51
C PHE A 289 11.09 -18.62 -1.95
N GLN A 290 11.12 -19.65 -2.80
CA GLN A 290 9.90 -20.37 -3.21
C GLN A 290 9.02 -20.77 -2.02
N PRO A 291 9.55 -21.34 -0.91
CA PRO A 291 8.70 -21.76 0.21
C PRO A 291 7.96 -20.58 0.84
N GLN A 292 8.61 -19.42 0.92
CA GLN A 292 8.03 -18.17 1.45
C GLN A 292 6.96 -17.63 0.50
N PHE A 293 7.20 -17.64 -0.81
CA PHE A 293 6.17 -17.28 -1.80
C PHE A 293 4.94 -18.19 -1.71
N ALA A 294 5.14 -19.51 -1.62
CA ALA A 294 4.04 -20.46 -1.45
C ALA A 294 3.27 -20.22 -0.14
N ARG A 295 3.99 -19.91 0.95
CA ARG A 295 3.38 -19.56 2.23
C ARG A 295 2.54 -18.28 2.15
N ILE A 296 3.02 -17.23 1.49
CA ILE A 296 2.25 -16.00 1.25
C ILE A 296 0.92 -16.31 0.55
N VAL A 297 0.94 -17.14 -0.50
CA VAL A 297 -0.29 -17.54 -1.21
C VAL A 297 -1.26 -18.28 -0.30
N SER A 298 -0.78 -19.23 0.52
CA SER A 298 -1.63 -19.94 1.47
C SER A 298 -2.18 -19.06 2.59
N LEU A 299 -1.41 -18.07 3.06
CA LEU A 299 -1.90 -17.08 4.02
C LEU A 299 -3.03 -16.24 3.40
N ALA A 300 -2.85 -15.79 2.16
CA ALA A 300 -3.86 -15.05 1.42
C ALA A 300 -5.14 -15.87 1.21
N GLU A 301 -5.03 -17.14 0.81
CA GLU A 301 -6.19 -18.04 0.67
C GLU A 301 -7.00 -18.12 1.98
N ASN A 302 -6.33 -18.22 3.13
CA ASN A 302 -6.98 -18.26 4.43
C ASN A 302 -7.66 -16.93 4.77
N VAL A 303 -7.03 -15.79 4.49
CA VAL A 303 -7.64 -14.47 4.67
C VAL A 303 -8.93 -14.37 3.87
N PHE A 304 -8.90 -14.72 2.58
CA PHE A 304 -10.11 -14.67 1.73
C PHE A 304 -11.22 -15.63 2.15
N GLN A 305 -10.89 -16.73 2.83
CA GLN A 305 -11.89 -17.62 3.45
C GLN A 305 -12.55 -16.97 4.67
N ILE A 306 -11.76 -16.32 5.54
CA ILE A 306 -12.26 -15.63 6.74
C ILE A 306 -13.14 -14.44 6.35
N SER A 307 -12.70 -13.62 5.39
CA SER A 307 -13.45 -12.43 4.95
C SER A 307 -14.67 -12.78 4.07
N GLY A 308 -14.97 -14.07 3.85
CA GLY A 308 -16.16 -14.52 3.11
C GLY A 308 -16.12 -14.26 1.59
N GLN A 309 -14.94 -13.94 1.03
CA GLN A 309 -14.79 -13.59 -0.39
C GLN A 309 -14.75 -14.82 -1.32
N THR A 310 -14.67 -16.04 -0.78
CA THR A 310 -14.53 -17.31 -1.54
C THR A 310 -15.80 -18.16 -1.63
N GLY A 311 -16.96 -17.67 -1.16
CA GLY A 311 -18.20 -18.45 -1.17
C GLY A 311 -19.01 -18.37 -2.49
N PRO A 312 -19.60 -19.48 -3.00
CA PRO A 312 -20.55 -19.44 -4.10
C PRO A 312 -21.76 -18.58 -3.71
N SER A 313 -22.18 -17.74 -4.66
CA SER A 313 -23.13 -16.62 -4.56
C SER A 313 -24.56 -16.95 -4.12
N ASN A 314 -24.76 -17.59 -2.98
CA ASN A 314 -26.07 -18.13 -2.57
C ASN A 314 -26.56 -17.75 -1.16
N GLN A 315 -26.17 -16.60 -0.60
CA GLN A 315 -26.84 -16.08 0.59
C GLN A 315 -27.13 -14.57 0.53
N GLN A 316 -28.41 -14.26 0.77
CA GLN A 316 -29.09 -12.97 0.73
C GLN A 316 -28.67 -12.06 1.91
N MET A 317 -27.42 -11.65 1.96
CA MET A 317 -27.04 -10.40 2.65
C MET A 317 -26.86 -9.32 1.58
N PRO A 318 -27.27 -8.05 1.80
CA PRO A 318 -27.05 -7.01 0.81
C PRO A 318 -25.53 -6.78 0.64
N ARG A 319 -24.95 -7.44 -0.36
CA ARG A 319 -23.54 -7.38 -0.82
C ARG A 319 -23.15 -6.01 -1.41
N THR A 320 -23.86 -4.93 -1.08
CA THR A 320 -23.85 -3.70 -1.90
C THR A 320 -22.79 -2.67 -1.49
N LEU A 321 -22.18 -2.76 -0.29
CA LEU A 321 -21.06 -1.89 0.12
C LEU A 321 -19.79 -2.62 0.56
N ALA A 322 -19.90 -3.79 1.21
CA ALA A 322 -18.78 -4.47 1.86
C ALA A 322 -17.68 -5.00 0.91
N THR A 323 -17.96 -5.16 -0.38
CA THR A 323 -17.03 -5.72 -1.37
C THR A 323 -16.43 -4.69 -2.33
N ARG A 324 -16.61 -3.38 -2.09
CA ARG A 324 -16.13 -2.31 -3.01
C ARG A 324 -15.61 -1.04 -2.34
N ALA A 325 -15.61 -0.97 -1.01
CA ALA A 325 -15.23 0.21 -0.28
C ALA A 325 -13.69 0.31 -0.17
N PHE A 326 -13.14 1.50 -0.47
CA PHE A 326 -11.76 1.86 -0.12
C PHE A 326 -11.51 1.64 1.37
N SER A 327 -10.35 1.10 1.74
CA SER A 327 -9.90 0.98 3.14
C SER A 327 -8.45 1.45 3.26
N PHE A 328 -8.12 2.01 4.44
CA PHE A 328 -6.74 2.28 4.83
C PHE A 328 -6.04 1.07 5.43
N SER A 329 -6.73 -0.05 5.64
CA SER A 329 -6.15 -1.25 6.22
C SER A 329 -5.16 -1.92 5.29
N SER A 330 -4.03 -2.34 5.86
CA SER A 330 -3.11 -3.26 5.19
C SER A 330 -3.83 -4.55 4.85
N SER A 331 -3.73 -4.98 3.60
CA SER A 331 -4.23 -6.26 3.12
C SER A 331 -3.08 -7.15 2.60
N VAL A 332 -3.42 -8.37 2.21
CA VAL A 332 -2.47 -9.29 1.54
C VAL A 332 -2.17 -8.87 0.10
N MET A 333 -2.80 -7.83 -0.44
CA MET A 333 -2.72 -7.46 -1.86
C MET A 333 -1.30 -7.19 -2.34
N ASP A 334 -0.54 -6.34 -1.64
CA ASP A 334 0.85 -6.03 -2.00
C ASP A 334 1.74 -7.29 -1.96
N SER A 335 1.49 -8.19 -1.00
CA SER A 335 2.20 -9.45 -0.87
C SER A 335 1.90 -10.42 -2.02
N ILE A 336 0.63 -10.53 -2.42
CA ILE A 336 0.23 -11.36 -3.56
C ILE A 336 0.77 -10.75 -4.87
N PHE A 337 0.67 -9.44 -5.04
CA PHE A 337 1.26 -8.74 -6.20
C PHE A 337 2.75 -9.02 -6.31
N SER A 338 3.49 -8.96 -5.19
CA SER A 338 4.91 -9.31 -5.14
C SER A 338 5.18 -10.76 -5.57
N VAL A 339 4.33 -11.71 -5.17
CA VAL A 339 4.41 -13.11 -5.66
C VAL A 339 4.20 -13.14 -7.17
N THR A 340 3.18 -12.46 -7.70
CA THR A 340 2.93 -12.40 -9.15
C THR A 340 3.99 -11.67 -9.94
N ARG A 341 4.79 -10.82 -9.31
CA ARG A 341 5.87 -10.10 -10.00
C ARG A 341 7.19 -10.87 -9.97
N TYR A 342 7.54 -11.47 -8.83
CA TYR A 342 8.89 -11.95 -8.59
C TYR A 342 9.02 -13.47 -8.57
N CYS A 343 8.01 -14.22 -8.14
CA CYS A 343 8.07 -15.68 -8.10
C CYS A 343 8.17 -16.26 -9.52
N ARG A 344 9.17 -17.10 -9.78
CA ARG A 344 9.36 -17.76 -11.08
C ARG A 344 8.63 -19.10 -11.20
N HIS A 345 8.20 -19.68 -10.07
CA HIS A 345 7.49 -20.95 -10.03
C HIS A 345 6.05 -20.77 -10.52
N TYR A 346 5.76 -21.33 -11.70
CA TYR A 346 4.52 -21.14 -12.45
C TYR A 346 3.27 -21.36 -11.60
N ALA A 347 3.16 -22.53 -10.94
CA ALA A 347 1.95 -22.87 -10.18
C ALA A 347 1.70 -21.92 -8.98
N THR A 348 2.76 -21.47 -8.30
CA THR A 348 2.62 -20.52 -7.18
C THR A 348 2.17 -19.16 -7.69
N ARG A 349 2.77 -18.71 -8.79
CA ARG A 349 2.50 -17.41 -9.40
C ARG A 349 1.10 -17.31 -9.98
N HIS A 350 0.61 -18.35 -10.64
CA HIS A 350 -0.75 -18.40 -11.18
C HIS A 350 -1.82 -18.48 -10.09
N ARG A 351 -1.57 -19.22 -9.00
CA ARG A 351 -2.45 -19.18 -7.82
C ARG A 351 -2.55 -17.76 -7.26
N ALA A 352 -1.42 -17.06 -7.12
CA ALA A 352 -1.41 -15.67 -6.69
C ALA A 352 -2.20 -14.75 -7.64
N LEU A 353 -2.05 -14.91 -8.96
CA LEU A 353 -2.81 -14.14 -9.93
C LEU A 353 -4.33 -14.40 -9.83
N CYS A 354 -4.74 -15.66 -9.68
CA CYS A 354 -6.14 -16.01 -9.47
C CYS A 354 -6.71 -15.35 -8.20
N LEU A 355 -5.93 -15.26 -7.12
CA LEU A 355 -6.37 -14.55 -5.92
C LEU A 355 -6.55 -13.06 -6.17
N LEU A 356 -5.61 -12.39 -6.87
CA LEU A 356 -5.75 -10.97 -7.23
C LEU A 356 -6.99 -10.71 -8.09
N GLN A 357 -7.26 -11.57 -9.07
CA GLN A 357 -8.39 -11.45 -10.00
C GLN A 357 -9.75 -11.63 -9.32
N ASN A 358 -9.81 -12.44 -8.26
CA ASN A 358 -11.04 -12.72 -7.53
C ASN A 358 -11.22 -11.84 -6.29
N CYS A 359 -10.21 -11.04 -5.93
CA CYS A 359 -10.27 -10.08 -4.85
C CYS A 359 -11.05 -8.83 -5.29
N SER A 360 -11.87 -8.30 -4.38
CA SER A 360 -12.59 -7.03 -4.57
C SER A 360 -12.34 -6.10 -3.39
N VAL A 361 -11.08 -5.65 -3.28
CA VAL A 361 -10.59 -4.80 -2.21
C VAL A 361 -9.92 -3.57 -2.83
N LYS A 362 -10.35 -2.39 -2.41
CA LYS A 362 -9.62 -1.14 -2.70
C LYS A 362 -8.75 -0.83 -1.50
N ASP A 363 -7.49 -1.26 -1.53
CA ASP A 363 -6.53 -1.05 -0.45
C ASP A 363 -5.58 0.10 -0.79
N GLY A 364 -5.85 1.28 -0.23
CA GLY A 364 -4.98 2.43 -0.37
C GLY A 364 -4.82 2.90 -1.82
N ILE A 365 -3.58 3.08 -2.26
CA ILE A 365 -3.25 3.68 -3.56
C ILE A 365 -3.58 2.76 -4.74
N CYS A 366 -3.51 1.44 -4.54
CA CYS A 366 -3.63 0.46 -5.61
C CYS A 366 -4.98 -0.28 -5.53
N ASP A 367 -5.82 -0.11 -6.55
CA ASP A 367 -7.04 -0.91 -6.71
C ASP A 367 -6.68 -2.35 -7.16
N THR A 368 -7.37 -3.37 -6.63
CA THR A 368 -7.38 -4.74 -7.16
C THR A 368 -7.39 -4.84 -8.68
N LYS A 369 -8.19 -4.03 -9.39
CA LYS A 369 -8.25 -4.05 -10.85
C LYS A 369 -6.93 -3.65 -11.48
N LEU A 370 -6.32 -2.57 -10.95
CA LEU A 370 -5.02 -2.10 -11.38
C LEU A 370 -3.96 -3.16 -11.10
N ALA A 371 -3.87 -3.65 -9.86
CA ALA A 371 -2.92 -4.69 -9.46
C ALA A 371 -3.05 -5.96 -10.31
N SER A 372 -4.27 -6.43 -10.54
CA SER A 372 -4.56 -7.62 -11.35
C SER A 372 -4.19 -7.41 -12.83
N GLY A 373 -4.54 -6.26 -13.41
CA GLY A 373 -4.21 -5.93 -14.79
C GLY A 373 -2.70 -5.85 -15.01
N LEU A 374 -1.98 -5.21 -14.09
CA LEU A 374 -0.51 -5.12 -14.12
C LEU A 374 0.11 -6.51 -13.94
N ALA A 375 -0.34 -7.29 -12.94
CA ALA A 375 0.17 -8.63 -12.68
C ALA A 375 0.00 -9.54 -13.91
N ALA A 376 -1.19 -9.60 -14.49
CA ALA A 376 -1.47 -10.39 -15.67
C ALA A 376 -0.65 -9.93 -16.88
N GLY A 377 -0.53 -8.62 -17.09
CA GLY A 377 0.23 -8.05 -18.20
C GLY A 377 1.73 -8.36 -18.10
N LEU A 378 2.33 -8.16 -16.92
CA LEU A 378 3.75 -8.44 -16.66
C LEU A 378 4.06 -9.94 -16.72
N MET A 379 3.21 -10.78 -16.12
CA MET A 379 3.31 -12.23 -16.29
C MET A 379 3.23 -12.61 -17.77
N GLY A 380 2.33 -11.99 -18.53
CA GLY A 380 2.21 -12.20 -19.95
C GLY A 380 3.48 -11.83 -20.73
N VAL A 381 4.27 -10.84 -20.30
CA VAL A 381 5.56 -10.51 -20.93
C VAL A 381 6.62 -11.57 -20.64
N GLU A 382 6.70 -12.06 -19.40
CA GLU A 382 7.71 -13.08 -19.01
C GLU A 382 7.34 -14.48 -19.49
N GLU A 383 6.04 -14.80 -19.58
CA GLU A 383 5.54 -16.14 -19.90
C GLU A 383 5.12 -16.31 -21.36
N ARG A 384 4.79 -15.26 -22.13
CA ARG A 384 4.53 -15.42 -23.58
C ARG A 384 5.68 -16.10 -24.31
N PRO A 385 6.95 -15.72 -24.05
CA PRO A 385 8.08 -16.46 -24.57
C PRO A 385 8.23 -17.85 -23.94
N GLY A 386 7.70 -18.12 -22.73
CA GLY A 386 7.88 -19.38 -21.99
C GLY A 386 6.71 -20.39 -22.06
N GLN A 387 5.58 -20.05 -22.68
CA GLN A 387 4.52 -21.01 -22.99
C GLN A 387 5.05 -22.06 -23.98
N MET A 388 4.37 -23.21 -24.08
CA MET A 388 4.78 -24.42 -24.84
C MET A 388 5.26 -24.18 -26.30
N ASN A 389 5.12 -22.97 -26.82
CA ASN A 389 5.63 -22.50 -28.11
C ASN A 389 7.11 -22.06 -28.11
N CYS A 390 7.80 -21.89 -26.98
CA CYS A 390 9.26 -21.63 -27.02
C CYS A 390 10.05 -22.81 -27.59
N LEU A 391 9.53 -24.03 -27.39
CA LEU A 391 10.04 -25.27 -27.99
C LEU A 391 9.84 -25.31 -29.52
N LEU A 392 8.88 -24.54 -30.05
CA LEU A 392 8.55 -24.48 -31.48
C LEU A 392 9.23 -23.31 -32.19
N ASP A 393 9.47 -22.19 -31.49
CA ASP A 393 10.08 -20.97 -32.04
C ASP A 393 11.63 -20.97 -32.04
N GLY A 394 12.26 -22.06 -31.59
CA GLY A 394 13.70 -22.30 -31.78
C GLY A 394 14.61 -21.22 -31.19
N GLN A 395 14.27 -20.67 -30.01
CA GLN A 395 15.12 -19.67 -29.37
C GLN A 395 16.31 -20.35 -28.65
N PRO A 396 17.56 -20.12 -29.11
CA PRO A 396 18.71 -20.91 -28.68
C PRO A 396 19.10 -20.71 -27.20
N ASP A 397 18.71 -19.59 -26.58
CA ASP A 397 19.11 -19.23 -25.21
C ASP A 397 17.99 -19.46 -24.16
N CYS A 398 16.81 -19.95 -24.58
CA CYS A 398 15.69 -20.18 -23.65
C CYS A 398 15.84 -21.52 -22.91
N THR A 399 15.69 -21.48 -21.58
CA THR A 399 15.71 -22.65 -20.70
C THR A 399 14.45 -22.78 -19.84
N CYS A 400 13.32 -22.18 -20.27
CA CYS A 400 12.03 -22.40 -19.61
C CYS A 400 11.61 -23.87 -19.70
N ASP A 401 11.14 -24.44 -18.60
CA ASP A 401 10.77 -25.87 -18.50
C ASP A 401 9.28 -26.10 -18.20
N GLY A 402 8.46 -25.05 -18.29
CA GLY A 402 7.04 -25.06 -17.93
C GLY A 402 6.76 -24.95 -16.42
N PHE A 403 7.79 -25.13 -15.58
CA PHE A 403 7.71 -24.91 -14.13
C PHE A 403 8.35 -23.59 -13.72
N TYR A 404 9.42 -23.19 -14.38
CA TYR A 404 10.18 -21.97 -14.15
C TYR A 404 10.41 -21.18 -15.44
N ILE A 405 10.35 -19.86 -15.31
CA ILE A 405 10.75 -18.91 -16.35
C ILE A 405 12.27 -18.74 -16.31
N CYS A 406 12.99 -18.80 -17.42
CA CYS A 406 14.44 -18.61 -17.45
C CYS A 406 14.85 -17.14 -17.22
N GLY A 407 16.12 -16.91 -16.88
CA GLY A 407 16.65 -15.56 -16.62
C GLY A 407 16.51 -14.59 -17.79
N GLU A 408 16.54 -15.11 -19.01
CA GLU A 408 16.38 -14.33 -20.25
C GLU A 408 15.03 -13.64 -20.37
N HIS A 409 13.98 -14.29 -19.87
CA HIS A 409 12.60 -13.79 -19.94
C HIS A 409 12.18 -13.01 -18.70
N ARG A 410 13.08 -12.83 -17.72
CA ARG A 410 12.80 -12.03 -16.53
C ARG A 410 12.81 -10.55 -16.87
N ILE A 411 11.78 -9.82 -16.46
CA ILE A 411 11.74 -8.37 -16.53
C ILE A 411 12.75 -7.81 -15.53
N THR A 412 13.75 -7.11 -16.04
CA THR A 412 14.81 -6.46 -15.25
C THR A 412 14.65 -4.95 -15.19
N VAL A 413 14.01 -4.35 -16.19
CA VAL A 413 13.69 -2.92 -16.23
C VAL A 413 12.19 -2.75 -16.35
N LEU A 414 11.63 -1.92 -15.49
CA LEU A 414 10.22 -1.57 -15.47
C LEU A 414 10.10 -0.08 -15.21
N VAL A 415 9.50 0.64 -16.16
CA VAL A 415 9.24 2.07 -16.06
C VAL A 415 7.74 2.27 -16.18
N GLY A 416 7.14 2.93 -15.20
CA GLY A 416 5.72 3.27 -15.21
C GLY A 416 5.50 4.72 -15.64
N GLU A 417 4.50 4.93 -16.49
CA GLU A 417 4.01 6.25 -16.85
C GLU A 417 2.51 6.35 -16.55
N LEU A 418 2.14 7.37 -15.79
CA LEU A 418 0.75 7.77 -15.60
C LEU A 418 0.29 8.48 -16.88
N VAL A 419 -0.57 7.82 -17.65
CA VAL A 419 -1.00 8.33 -18.97
C VAL A 419 -2.12 9.35 -18.78
N GLU A 420 -3.18 8.95 -18.07
CA GLU A 420 -4.32 9.79 -17.69
C GLU A 420 -5.03 9.17 -16.49
N ASP A 421 -5.98 9.88 -15.90
CA ASP A 421 -6.75 9.34 -14.77
C ASP A 421 -7.43 8.02 -15.15
N GLY A 422 -7.20 6.99 -14.32
CA GLY A 422 -7.68 5.62 -14.58
C GLY A 422 -6.88 4.82 -15.62
N LYS A 423 -5.72 5.31 -16.10
CA LYS A 423 -4.84 4.59 -17.03
C LYS A 423 -3.36 4.71 -16.70
N VAL A 424 -2.66 3.59 -16.73
CA VAL A 424 -1.20 3.50 -16.56
C VAL A 424 -0.62 2.68 -17.70
N ALA A 425 0.59 3.01 -18.13
CA ALA A 425 1.37 2.19 -19.04
C ALA A 425 2.67 1.79 -18.34
N LEU A 426 3.00 0.50 -18.36
CA LEU A 426 4.31 0.02 -17.94
C LEU A 426 5.13 -0.39 -19.16
N MET A 427 6.33 0.17 -19.29
CA MET A 427 7.33 -0.29 -20.24
C MET A 427 8.21 -1.34 -19.55
N ALA A 428 8.07 -2.60 -19.98
CA ALA A 428 8.78 -3.73 -19.42
C ALA A 428 9.86 -4.23 -20.39
N GLN A 429 11.11 -4.30 -19.95
CA GLN A 429 12.20 -4.93 -20.69
C GLN A 429 12.68 -6.18 -19.95
N THR A 430 12.76 -7.28 -20.67
CA THR A 430 13.38 -8.52 -20.20
C THR A 430 14.91 -8.41 -20.20
N ALA A 431 15.60 -9.29 -19.48
CA ALA A 431 17.06 -9.39 -19.53
C ALA A 431 17.58 -9.54 -20.97
N ARG A 432 16.84 -10.29 -21.80
CA ARG A 432 17.10 -10.40 -23.23
C ARG A 432 16.91 -9.08 -23.97
N ASP A 433 15.80 -8.37 -23.72
CA ASP A 433 15.55 -7.08 -24.38
C ASP A 433 16.69 -6.10 -24.10
N VAL A 434 17.16 -6.05 -22.84
CA VAL A 434 18.31 -5.24 -22.44
C VAL A 434 19.59 -5.69 -23.17
N ARG A 435 19.88 -7.00 -23.22
CA ARG A 435 21.06 -7.52 -23.93
C ARG A 435 21.05 -7.20 -25.43
N LEU A 436 19.88 -7.27 -26.06
CA LEU A 436 19.72 -7.06 -27.50
C LEU A 436 19.40 -5.61 -27.89
N GLY A 437 19.28 -4.70 -26.91
CA GLY A 437 18.91 -3.30 -27.16
C GLY A 437 17.48 -3.12 -27.70
N LEU A 438 16.56 -4.02 -27.35
CA LEU A 438 15.16 -3.98 -27.78
C LEU A 438 14.34 -3.00 -26.92
N PRO A 439 13.29 -2.38 -27.50
CA PRO A 439 12.49 -1.35 -26.82
C PRO A 439 11.63 -1.88 -25.66
N GLY A 440 11.55 -3.20 -25.46
CA GLY A 440 10.66 -3.83 -24.48
C GLY A 440 9.21 -3.88 -24.94
N THR A 441 8.33 -4.27 -24.03
CA THR A 441 6.88 -4.42 -24.25
C THR A 441 6.12 -3.39 -23.43
N CYS A 442 5.21 -2.65 -24.09
CA CYS A 442 4.26 -1.79 -23.41
C CYS A 442 3.09 -2.62 -22.86
N VAL A 443 2.77 -2.43 -21.58
CA VAL A 443 1.66 -3.06 -20.86
C VAL A 443 0.69 -1.96 -20.43
N PRO A 444 -0.33 -1.65 -21.25
CA PRO A 444 -1.36 -0.68 -20.87
C PRO A 444 -2.38 -1.32 -19.93
N VAL A 445 -2.76 -0.60 -18.87
CA VAL A 445 -3.78 -1.04 -17.91
C VAL A 445 -4.76 0.11 -17.65
N SER A 446 -6.05 -0.21 -17.59
CA SER A 446 -7.14 0.70 -17.23
C SER A 446 -7.98 0.09 -16.12
N TRP A 447 -8.47 0.88 -15.16
CA TRP A 447 -9.20 0.37 -13.98
C TRP A 447 -10.51 1.10 -13.64
#